data_AF-K8GLA1-F1
#
_entry.id   AF-K8GLA1-F1
#
_cell.length_a   1.000
_cell.length_b   1.000
_cell.length_c   1.000
_cell.angle_alpha   90.00
_cell.angle_beta   90.00
_cell.angle_gamma   90.00
#
_symmetry.space_group_name_H-M   'P 1'
#
loop_
_entity.id
_entity.type
_entity.pdbx_description
1 polymer ?
#
loop_
_entity_poly.entity_id
_entity_poly.type
_entity_poly.pdbx_seq_one_letter_code
_entity_poly.pdbx_strand_id
1 'polypeptide(L)'
;MKIQRTPIVLLAIAALLGGVVIFSQTQDTAKLEQQDTAQKLFPFQESDIRAFTLKTPQQTLSFTKVPAASPAASNPATPSPAPAPSLWHMTAPKSTLANDGSVAFLLNLIATGKREKTLTVPATQLAEFGFSRPLATINVTLQDQKMHQLVLGNPDFNRSYLYAQVDPPAQASGNQTVHLVSLDFENAVTRPLAEWEYSSSASPRPTDGKSNEKPNK
;
A
#
# COMPACT_ATOMS: atom_id res chain seq x y z
N MET A 1 -40.59 -41.43 30.00
CA MET A 1 -40.91 -40.38 29.00
C MET A 1 -40.48 -40.87 27.63
N LYS A 2 -41.41 -40.97 26.67
CA LYS A 2 -41.17 -41.55 25.33
C LYS A 2 -40.65 -40.44 24.42
N ILE A 3 -39.34 -40.37 24.24
CA ILE A 3 -38.70 -39.33 23.41
C ILE A 3 -39.24 -39.50 21.99
N GLN A 4 -40.02 -38.53 21.52
CA GLN A 4 -40.49 -38.50 20.14
C GLN A 4 -39.24 -38.39 19.26
N ARG A 5 -39.05 -39.33 18.33
CA ARG A 5 -37.85 -39.36 17.46
C ARG A 5 -37.90 -38.29 16.36
N THR A 6 -39.08 -37.77 16.08
CA THR A 6 -39.38 -36.80 15.02
C THR A 6 -38.68 -35.44 15.14
N PRO A 7 -38.55 -34.78 16.32
CA PRO A 7 -37.83 -33.51 16.45
C PRO A 7 -36.31 -33.67 16.31
N ILE A 8 -35.75 -34.82 16.70
CA ILE A 8 -34.29 -35.08 16.61
C ILE A 8 -33.86 -35.24 15.15
N VAL A 9 -34.70 -35.92 14.34
CA VAL A 9 -34.46 -36.06 12.89
C VAL A 9 -34.51 -34.68 12.20
N LEU A 10 -35.45 -33.83 12.59
CA LEU A 10 -35.53 -32.45 12.08
C LEU A 10 -34.30 -31.61 12.45
N LEU A 11 -33.80 -31.74 13.68
CA LEU A 11 -32.57 -31.07 14.13
C LEU A 11 -31.33 -31.55 13.38
N ALA A 12 -31.23 -32.86 13.12
CA ALA A 12 -30.12 -33.42 12.34
C ALA A 12 -30.13 -32.91 10.89
N ILE A 13 -31.31 -32.84 10.25
CA ILE A 13 -31.46 -32.29 8.90
C ILE A 13 -31.13 -30.80 8.87
N ALA A 14 -31.61 -30.03 9.86
CA ALA A 14 -31.30 -28.61 9.97
C ALA A 14 -29.79 -28.35 10.14
N ALA A 15 -29.09 -29.17 10.93
CA ALA A 15 -27.65 -29.09 11.09
C ALA A 15 -26.88 -29.46 9.81
N LEU A 16 -27.36 -30.48 9.08
CA LEU A 16 -26.76 -30.91 7.81
C LEU A 16 -26.91 -29.83 6.73
N LEU A 17 -28.10 -29.23 6.63
CA LEU A 17 -28.36 -28.12 5.71
C LEU A 17 -27.60 -26.85 6.11
N GLY A 18 -27.55 -26.51 7.40
CA GLY A 18 -26.78 -25.39 7.92
C GLY A 18 -25.27 -25.55 7.69
N GLY A 19 -24.74 -26.77 7.86
CA GLY A 19 -23.33 -27.08 7.63
C GLY A 19 -22.90 -26.92 6.17
N VAL A 20 -23.76 -27.30 5.21
CA VAL A 20 -23.47 -27.18 3.77
C VAL A 20 -23.39 -25.71 3.34
N VAL A 21 -24.27 -24.84 3.84
CA VAL A 21 -24.28 -23.40 3.49
C VAL A 21 -23.07 -22.66 4.06
N ILE A 22 -22.62 -23.02 5.28
CA ILE A 22 -21.41 -22.43 5.87
C ILE A 22 -20.16 -22.88 5.10
N PHE A 23 -20.10 -24.16 4.70
CA PHE A 23 -18.96 -24.69 3.96
C PHE A 23 -18.81 -24.06 2.56
N SER A 24 -19.90 -23.80 1.85
CA SER A 24 -19.85 -23.14 0.54
C SER A 24 -19.34 -21.70 0.65
N GLN A 25 -19.79 -20.94 1.67
CA GLN A 25 -19.30 -19.56 1.89
C GLN A 25 -17.80 -19.52 2.17
N THR A 26 -17.28 -20.46 2.97
CA THR A 26 -15.84 -20.48 3.29
C THR A 26 -14.94 -20.79 2.10
N GLN A 27 -15.41 -21.59 1.12
CA GLN A 27 -14.64 -21.89 -0.09
C GLN A 27 -14.51 -20.69 -1.03
N ASP A 28 -15.58 -19.91 -1.17
CA ASP A 28 -15.58 -18.72 -2.02
C ASP A 28 -14.63 -17.65 -1.45
N THR A 29 -14.64 -17.44 -0.13
CA THR A 29 -13.73 -16.48 0.52
C THR A 29 -12.26 -16.90 0.37
N ALA A 30 -11.93 -18.17 0.61
CA ALA A 30 -10.55 -18.66 0.49
C ALA A 30 -10.01 -18.54 -0.95
N LYS A 31 -10.85 -18.78 -1.97
CA LYS A 31 -10.46 -18.63 -3.37
C LYS A 31 -10.28 -17.16 -3.75
N LEU A 32 -11.14 -16.26 -3.27
CA LEU A 32 -11.01 -14.81 -3.46
C LEU A 32 -9.75 -14.26 -2.81
N GLU A 33 -9.42 -14.66 -1.58
CA GLU A 33 -8.21 -14.22 -0.87
C GLU A 33 -6.91 -14.73 -1.54
N GLN A 34 -6.91 -15.98 -2.03
CA GLN A 34 -5.77 -16.53 -2.76
C GLN A 34 -5.55 -15.83 -4.10
N GLN A 35 -6.64 -15.55 -4.83
CA GLN A 35 -6.55 -14.84 -6.11
C GLN A 35 -6.13 -13.38 -5.92
N ASP A 36 -6.63 -12.70 -4.89
CA ASP A 36 -6.24 -11.33 -4.56
C ASP A 36 -4.75 -11.25 -4.19
N THR A 37 -4.26 -12.19 -3.38
CA THR A 37 -2.84 -12.27 -3.01
C THR A 37 -1.94 -12.60 -4.20
N ALA A 38 -2.39 -13.47 -5.11
CA ALA A 38 -1.63 -13.81 -6.32
C ALA A 38 -1.49 -12.64 -7.31
N GLN A 39 -2.41 -11.69 -7.28
CA GLN A 39 -2.38 -10.50 -8.13
C GLN A 39 -1.56 -9.34 -7.55
N LYS A 40 -1.22 -9.37 -6.25
CA LYS A 40 -0.42 -8.31 -5.63
C LYS A 40 0.96 -8.17 -6.26
N LEU A 41 1.47 -6.94 -6.29
CA LEU A 41 2.81 -6.64 -6.75
C LEU A 41 3.85 -7.30 -5.86
N PHE A 42 3.66 -7.20 -4.54
CA PHE A 42 4.56 -7.74 -3.53
C PHE A 42 3.81 -8.57 -2.47
N PRO A 43 4.49 -9.55 -1.86
CA PRO A 43 3.88 -10.43 -0.86
C PRO A 43 3.96 -9.88 0.58
N PHE A 44 4.37 -8.62 0.78
CA PHE A 44 4.52 -8.00 2.11
C PHE A 44 3.41 -6.98 2.40
N GLN A 45 3.27 -6.60 3.67
CA GLN A 45 2.36 -5.52 4.08
C GLN A 45 3.12 -4.20 4.27
N GLU A 46 2.40 -3.07 4.22
CA GLU A 46 2.99 -1.75 4.49
C GLU A 46 3.69 -1.68 5.86
N SER A 47 3.14 -2.38 6.87
CA SER A 47 3.70 -2.43 8.22
C SER A 47 5.11 -3.00 8.29
N ASP A 48 5.47 -3.84 7.32
CA ASP A 48 6.77 -4.54 7.27
C ASP A 48 7.89 -3.61 6.78
N ILE A 49 7.54 -2.48 6.15
CA ILE A 49 8.49 -1.55 5.53
C ILE A 49 9.16 -0.70 6.61
N ARG A 50 10.51 -0.67 6.60
CA ARG A 50 11.34 0.11 7.53
C ARG A 50 12.08 1.26 6.89
N ALA A 51 12.42 1.13 5.62
CA ALA A 51 13.04 2.18 4.85
C ALA A 51 12.60 2.07 3.39
N PHE A 52 12.62 3.18 2.68
CA PHE A 52 12.50 3.17 1.24
C PHE A 52 13.27 4.32 0.60
N THR A 53 13.62 4.13 -0.66
CA THR A 53 14.24 5.15 -1.51
C THR A 53 13.40 5.30 -2.76
N LEU A 54 13.07 6.54 -3.10
CA LEU A 54 12.41 6.91 -4.35
C LEU A 54 13.40 7.68 -5.22
N LYS A 55 13.72 7.15 -6.39
CA LYS A 55 14.56 7.80 -7.39
C LYS A 55 13.73 8.13 -8.62
N THR A 56 13.71 9.39 -9.02
CA THR A 56 13.15 9.86 -10.29
C THR A 56 14.23 10.59 -11.09
N PRO A 57 13.98 10.98 -12.35
CA PRO A 57 14.91 11.83 -13.10
C PRO A 57 15.17 13.19 -12.44
N GLN A 58 14.23 13.69 -11.62
CA GLN A 58 14.31 15.02 -11.01
C GLN A 58 14.93 15.01 -9.60
N GLN A 59 14.76 13.93 -8.85
CA GLN A 59 15.17 13.88 -7.44
C GLN A 59 15.43 12.46 -6.94
N THR A 60 16.15 12.35 -5.83
CA THR A 60 16.31 11.10 -5.08
C THR A 60 15.98 11.38 -3.63
N LEU A 61 14.98 10.65 -3.11
CA LEU A 61 14.49 10.76 -1.75
C LEU A 61 14.77 9.47 -1.00
N SER A 62 15.20 9.57 0.26
CA SER A 62 15.40 8.40 1.13
C SER A 62 14.68 8.62 2.45
N PHE A 63 14.06 7.56 2.95
CA PHE A 63 13.23 7.62 4.15
C PHE A 63 13.52 6.44 5.07
N THR A 64 13.37 6.67 6.37
CA THR A 64 13.47 5.64 7.40
C THR A 64 12.36 5.86 8.41
N LYS A 65 11.72 4.76 8.81
CA LYS A 65 10.69 4.74 9.85
C LYS A 65 11.38 4.84 11.20
N VAL A 66 11.15 5.95 11.91
CA VAL A 66 11.62 6.15 13.27
C VAL A 66 10.59 5.51 14.20
N PRO A 67 10.95 4.48 14.97
CA PRO A 67 10.05 3.92 15.96
C PRO A 67 9.72 5.01 16.97
N ALA A 68 8.43 5.14 17.31
CA ALA A 68 8.03 5.99 18.40
C ALA A 68 8.77 5.55 19.67
N ALA A 69 9.40 6.51 20.36
CA ALA A 69 9.97 6.24 21.67
C ALA A 69 8.88 5.63 22.55
N SER A 70 9.14 4.44 23.09
CA SER A 70 8.24 3.81 24.06
C SER A 70 8.06 4.79 25.22
N PRO A 71 6.82 5.11 25.66
CA PRO A 71 6.64 5.95 26.83
C PRO A 71 7.35 5.24 27.99
N ALA A 72 8.43 5.85 28.49
CA ALA A 72 9.12 5.39 29.68
C ALA A 72 8.07 5.15 30.77
N ALA A 73 8.14 3.98 31.41
CA ALA A 73 7.20 3.50 32.43
C ALA A 73 6.61 4.66 33.23
N SER A 74 5.36 5.03 32.92
CA SER A 74 4.66 6.02 33.71
C SER A 74 4.38 5.39 35.07
N ASN A 75 4.62 6.18 36.11
CA ASN A 75 4.26 5.90 37.49
C ASN A 75 2.90 5.15 37.56
N PRO A 76 2.73 4.13 38.43
CA PRO A 76 1.51 3.29 38.49
C PRO A 76 0.19 4.03 38.81
N ALA A 77 0.21 5.36 38.91
CA ALA A 77 -0.93 6.23 39.19
C ALA A 77 -1.42 7.08 38.00
N THR A 78 -0.77 7.04 36.83
CA THR A 78 -1.26 7.73 35.61
C THR A 78 -1.54 6.73 34.50
N PRO A 79 -2.71 6.79 33.84
CA PRO A 79 -2.96 5.97 32.65
C PRO A 79 -1.86 6.23 31.61
N SER A 80 -1.18 5.17 31.19
CA SER A 80 -0.12 5.24 30.18
C SER A 80 -0.69 5.91 28.92
N PRO A 81 -0.05 6.97 28.38
CA PRO A 81 -0.44 7.48 27.09
C PRO A 81 -0.31 6.35 26.06
N ALA A 82 -1.26 6.30 25.11
CA ALA A 82 -1.18 5.38 23.98
C ALA A 82 0.20 5.51 23.30
N PRO A 83 0.79 4.41 22.79
CA PRO A 83 2.07 4.49 22.10
C PRO A 83 1.96 5.50 20.96
N ALA A 84 2.90 6.45 20.90
CA ALA A 84 2.94 7.40 19.80
C ALA A 84 3.07 6.64 18.46
N PRO A 85 2.48 7.13 17.37
CA PRO A 85 2.66 6.51 16.06
C PRO A 85 4.12 6.64 15.62
N SER A 86 4.65 5.60 14.95
CA SER A 86 5.98 5.69 14.33
C SER A 86 5.95 6.75 13.24
N LEU A 87 6.96 7.61 13.19
CA LEU A 87 7.02 8.71 12.24
C LEU A 87 8.04 8.40 11.13
N TRP A 88 7.72 8.82 9.91
CA TRP A 88 8.65 8.74 8.80
C TRP A 88 9.59 9.94 8.81
N HIS A 89 10.87 9.68 8.64
CA HIS A 89 11.91 10.70 8.54
C HIS A 89 12.59 10.58 7.18
N MET A 90 12.62 11.69 6.43
CA MET A 90 13.42 11.82 5.23
C MET A 90 14.89 12.01 5.63
N THR A 91 15.77 11.16 5.11
CA THR A 91 17.21 11.22 5.34
C THR A 91 17.97 11.89 4.20
N ALA A 92 17.39 11.92 3.00
CA ALA A 92 17.94 12.62 1.83
C ALA A 92 16.80 13.12 0.92
N PRO A 93 16.98 14.25 0.21
CA PRO A 93 18.19 15.10 0.18
C PRO A 93 18.33 16.01 1.41
N LYS A 94 17.25 16.18 2.18
CA LYS A 94 17.25 16.91 3.45
C LYS A 94 16.88 15.96 4.58
N SER A 95 17.49 16.18 5.74
CA SER A 95 17.18 15.46 6.96
C SER A 95 16.00 16.16 7.66
N THR A 96 14.78 15.64 7.51
CA THR A 96 13.57 16.25 8.09
C THR A 96 12.46 15.22 8.32
N LEU A 97 11.46 15.56 9.14
CA LEU A 97 10.23 14.78 9.22
C LEU A 97 9.54 14.76 7.86
N ALA A 98 9.07 13.58 7.47
CA ALA A 98 8.34 13.39 6.22
C ALA A 98 6.85 13.72 6.40
N ASN A 99 6.20 14.05 5.29
CA ASN A 99 4.75 14.12 5.24
C ASN A 99 4.16 12.70 5.31
N ASP A 100 3.43 12.41 6.39
CA ASP A 100 2.86 11.08 6.61
C ASP A 100 1.88 10.67 5.49
N GLY A 101 1.06 11.59 4.99
CA GLY A 101 0.10 11.32 3.92
C GLY A 101 0.78 10.97 2.60
N SER A 102 1.83 11.70 2.20
CA SER A 102 2.60 11.42 0.98
C SER A 102 3.30 10.06 1.06
N VAL A 103 3.89 9.74 2.22
CA VAL A 103 4.54 8.46 2.45
C VAL A 103 3.53 7.31 2.45
N ALA A 104 2.47 7.43 3.26
CA ALA A 104 1.42 6.42 3.36
C ALA A 104 0.77 6.14 2.01
N PHE A 105 0.52 7.17 1.20
CA PHE A 105 -0.05 6.99 -0.14
C PHE A 105 0.85 6.11 -1.03
N LEU A 106 2.15 6.39 -1.10
CA LEU A 106 3.08 5.58 -1.89
C LEU A 106 3.21 4.16 -1.34
N LEU A 107 3.37 3.99 -0.03
CA LEU A 107 3.56 2.67 0.58
C LEU A 107 2.31 1.81 0.48
N ASN A 108 1.12 2.39 0.62
CA ASN A 108 -0.14 1.70 0.38
C ASN A 108 -0.22 1.23 -1.08
N LEU A 109 0.11 2.07 -2.07
CA LEU A 109 0.15 1.64 -3.47
C LEU A 109 1.12 0.47 -3.71
N ILE A 110 2.27 0.46 -3.04
CA ILE A 110 3.24 -0.65 -3.16
C ILE A 110 2.70 -1.93 -2.51
N ALA A 111 2.09 -1.82 -1.33
CA ALA A 111 1.60 -2.98 -0.56
C ALA A 111 0.30 -3.58 -1.12
N THR A 112 -0.59 -2.75 -1.67
CA THR A 112 -1.89 -3.18 -2.19
C THR A 112 -1.97 -3.21 -3.71
N GLY A 113 -0.97 -2.66 -4.41
CA GLY A 113 -0.95 -2.56 -5.85
C GLY A 113 -1.01 -3.93 -6.52
N LYS A 114 -1.69 -3.99 -7.67
CA LYS A 114 -1.95 -5.23 -8.41
C LYS A 114 -1.25 -5.23 -9.76
N ARG A 115 -0.99 -6.44 -10.25
CA ARG A 115 -0.53 -6.75 -11.60
C ARG A 115 -1.74 -6.88 -12.51
N GLU A 116 -2.14 -5.80 -13.15
CA GLU A 116 -3.34 -5.77 -14.02
C GLU A 116 -3.15 -6.66 -15.25
N LYS A 117 -1.92 -6.65 -15.78
CA LYS A 117 -1.50 -7.51 -16.87
C LYS A 117 -0.04 -7.85 -16.73
N THR A 118 0.36 -8.98 -17.29
CA THR A 118 1.76 -9.38 -17.42
C THR A 118 2.10 -9.61 -18.88
N LEU A 119 3.25 -9.09 -19.29
CA LEU A 119 3.82 -9.18 -20.63
C LEU A 119 5.17 -9.87 -20.52
N THR A 120 5.50 -10.67 -21.54
CA THR A 120 6.82 -11.25 -21.72
C THR A 120 7.50 -10.48 -22.83
N VAL A 121 8.58 -9.76 -22.52
CA VAL A 121 9.24 -8.81 -23.41
C VAL A 121 10.72 -9.18 -23.54
N PRO A 122 11.29 -9.29 -24.75
CA PRO A 122 12.73 -9.46 -24.91
C PRO A 122 13.52 -8.32 -24.25
N ALA A 123 14.64 -8.63 -23.59
CA ALA A 123 15.48 -7.64 -22.92
C ALA A 123 15.92 -6.50 -23.86
N THR A 124 16.09 -6.80 -25.15
CA THR A 124 16.45 -5.83 -26.21
C THR A 124 15.37 -4.77 -26.46
N GLN A 125 14.12 -5.02 -26.08
CA GLN A 125 12.98 -4.12 -26.28
C GLN A 125 12.58 -3.34 -25.03
N LEU A 126 13.20 -3.60 -23.86
CA LEU A 126 12.84 -2.91 -22.60
C LEU A 126 12.94 -1.38 -22.68
N ALA A 127 13.78 -0.85 -23.56
CA ALA A 127 13.89 0.58 -23.82
C ALA A 127 12.57 1.20 -24.33
N GLU A 128 11.80 0.46 -25.14
CA GLU A 128 10.51 0.90 -25.70
C GLU A 128 9.45 1.10 -24.60
N PHE A 129 9.58 0.37 -23.49
CA PHE A 129 8.70 0.44 -22.33
C PHE A 129 9.15 1.49 -21.29
N GLY A 130 10.21 2.24 -21.57
CA GLY A 130 10.72 3.31 -20.70
C GLY A 130 11.72 2.88 -19.63
N PHE A 131 12.22 1.64 -19.65
CA PHE A 131 13.13 1.15 -18.61
C PHE A 131 14.59 1.63 -18.75
N SER A 132 14.98 2.23 -19.89
CA SER A 132 16.30 2.87 -20.02
C SER A 132 16.40 4.19 -19.24
N ARG A 133 15.27 4.90 -19.09
CA ARG A 133 15.13 6.12 -18.29
C ARG A 133 13.81 6.02 -17.54
N PRO A 134 13.77 5.21 -16.47
CA PRO A 134 12.52 4.94 -15.78
C PRO A 134 11.92 6.22 -15.22
N LEU A 135 10.58 6.25 -15.19
CA LEU A 135 9.81 7.29 -14.53
C LEU A 135 10.19 7.38 -13.05
N ALA A 136 10.28 6.22 -12.40
CA ALA A 136 10.77 6.10 -11.04
C ALA A 136 11.35 4.71 -10.75
N THR A 137 12.25 4.65 -9.78
CA THR A 137 12.72 3.42 -9.15
C THR A 137 12.49 3.54 -7.65
N ILE A 138 11.71 2.62 -7.11
CA ILE A 138 11.45 2.54 -5.67
C ILE A 138 12.16 1.30 -5.13
N ASN A 139 12.99 1.49 -4.12
CA ASN A 139 13.57 0.39 -3.35
C ASN A 139 12.95 0.42 -1.96
N VAL A 140 12.43 -0.70 -1.48
CA VAL A 140 11.91 -0.84 -0.12
C VAL A 140 12.78 -1.83 0.64
N THR A 141 13.04 -1.54 1.91
CA THR A 141 13.72 -2.43 2.84
C THR A 141 12.73 -2.82 3.93
N LEU A 142 12.52 -4.13 4.05
CA LEU A 142 11.61 -4.71 5.03
C LEU A 142 12.31 -4.90 6.38
N GLN A 143 11.53 -5.19 7.41
CA GLN A 143 12.01 -5.47 8.76
C GLN A 143 12.92 -6.70 8.87
N ASP A 144 12.77 -7.67 7.97
CA ASP A 144 13.66 -8.84 7.85
C ASP A 144 14.91 -8.55 7.00
N GLN A 145 15.16 -7.27 6.69
CA GLN A 145 16.25 -6.76 5.85
C GLN A 145 16.18 -7.18 4.38
N LYS A 146 15.11 -7.85 3.93
CA LYS A 146 14.91 -8.09 2.49
C LYS A 146 14.65 -6.78 1.77
N MET A 147 15.21 -6.69 0.56
CA MET A 147 15.02 -5.56 -0.33
C MET A 147 14.14 -5.97 -1.50
N HIS A 148 13.19 -5.12 -1.85
CA HIS A 148 12.40 -5.23 -3.05
C HIS A 148 12.52 -3.96 -3.90
N GLN A 149 12.46 -4.13 -5.21
CA GLN A 149 12.58 -3.04 -6.17
C GLN A 149 11.37 -3.01 -7.11
N LEU A 150 10.80 -1.82 -7.27
CA LEU A 150 9.81 -1.52 -8.30
C LEU A 150 10.40 -0.49 -9.26
N VAL A 151 10.50 -0.85 -10.54
CA VAL A 151 10.94 0.06 -11.60
C VAL A 151 9.72 0.42 -12.44
N LEU A 152 9.35 1.70 -12.48
CA LEU A 152 8.24 2.22 -13.26
C LEU A 152 8.75 2.79 -14.58
N GLY A 153 8.21 2.28 -15.68
CA GLY A 153 8.48 2.73 -17.05
C GLY A 153 7.48 3.78 -17.52
N ASN A 154 7.26 3.81 -18.83
CA ASN A 154 6.31 4.73 -19.47
C ASN A 154 4.86 4.28 -19.25
N PRO A 155 3.89 5.20 -19.39
CA PRO A 155 2.50 4.82 -19.60
C PRO A 155 2.31 3.96 -20.85
N ASP A 156 1.28 3.13 -20.85
CA ASP A 156 0.84 2.43 -22.05
C ASP A 156 0.20 3.40 -23.08
N PHE A 157 -0.13 2.88 -24.26
CA PHE A 157 -0.55 3.73 -25.40
C PHE A 157 -1.78 4.59 -25.11
N ASN A 158 -2.74 4.05 -24.35
CA ASN A 158 -3.96 4.76 -23.96
C ASN A 158 -3.83 5.46 -22.60
N ARG A 159 -2.64 5.47 -21.99
CA ARG A 159 -2.34 6.06 -20.68
C ARG A 159 -3.28 5.59 -19.56
N SER A 160 -3.70 4.33 -19.61
CA SER A 160 -4.51 3.73 -18.55
C SER A 160 -3.66 3.09 -17.47
N TYR A 161 -2.46 2.65 -17.81
CA TYR A 161 -1.54 1.95 -16.91
C TYR A 161 -0.10 2.37 -17.14
N LEU A 162 0.77 2.06 -16.17
CA LEU A 162 2.22 2.16 -16.31
C LEU A 162 2.82 0.77 -16.53
N TYR A 163 3.85 0.69 -17.35
CA TYR A 163 4.73 -0.48 -17.37
C TYR A 163 5.57 -0.52 -16.10
N ALA A 164 5.74 -1.70 -15.53
CA ALA A 164 6.55 -1.89 -14.33
C ALA A 164 7.36 -3.19 -14.37
N GLN A 165 8.54 -3.18 -13.76
CA GLN A 165 9.28 -4.38 -13.40
C GLN A 165 9.31 -4.52 -11.88
N VAL A 166 9.03 -5.74 -11.42
CA VAL A 166 9.03 -6.12 -10.00
C VAL A 166 10.25 -7.01 -9.78
N ASP A 167 11.13 -6.60 -8.87
CA ASP A 167 12.40 -7.27 -8.55
C ASP A 167 13.19 -7.69 -9.81
N PRO A 168 13.46 -6.78 -10.76
CA PRO A 168 14.18 -7.13 -11.97
C PRO A 168 15.60 -7.61 -11.63
N PRO A 169 16.14 -8.59 -12.38
CA PRO A 169 17.52 -9.00 -12.20
C PRO A 169 18.48 -7.85 -12.51
N ALA A 170 19.62 -7.79 -11.82
CA ALA A 170 20.63 -6.76 -12.03
C ALA A 170 21.12 -6.67 -13.50
N GLN A 171 21.07 -7.80 -14.22
CA GLN A 171 21.35 -7.86 -15.65
C GLN A 171 20.17 -8.51 -16.38
N ALA A 172 19.45 -7.70 -17.16
CA ALA A 172 18.38 -8.18 -18.01
C ALA A 172 18.97 -9.01 -19.16
N SER A 173 18.54 -10.27 -19.30
CA SER A 173 18.93 -11.15 -20.39
C SER A 173 17.76 -12.04 -20.82
N GLY A 174 17.69 -12.37 -22.11
CA GLY A 174 16.57 -13.15 -22.65
C GLY A 174 15.23 -12.44 -22.52
N ASN A 175 14.18 -13.19 -22.18
CA ASN A 175 12.84 -12.64 -21.97
C ASN A 175 12.67 -12.13 -20.53
N GLN A 176 12.04 -10.98 -20.40
CA GLN A 176 11.83 -10.25 -19.16
C GLN A 176 10.33 -10.10 -18.91
N THR A 177 9.96 -10.13 -17.64
CA THR A 177 8.57 -9.93 -17.23
C THR A 177 8.31 -8.45 -17.01
N VAL A 178 7.28 -7.93 -17.67
CA VAL A 178 6.81 -6.55 -17.52
C VAL A 178 5.35 -6.59 -17.10
N HIS A 179 4.98 -5.84 -16.08
CA HIS A 179 3.61 -5.74 -15.58
C HIS A 179 2.97 -4.42 -15.98
N LEU A 180 1.64 -4.40 -16.05
CA LEU A 180 0.86 -3.16 -16.03
C LEU A 180 0.36 -2.89 -14.61
N VAL A 181 0.54 -1.66 -14.14
CA VAL A 181 0.14 -1.19 -12.82
C VAL A 181 -0.66 0.10 -12.92
N SER A 182 -1.43 0.43 -11.87
CA SER A 182 -2.25 1.65 -11.82
C SER A 182 -1.44 2.91 -12.16
N LEU A 183 -2.08 3.84 -12.88
CA LEU A 183 -1.53 5.17 -13.14
C LEU A 183 -1.35 6.00 -11.86
N ASP A 184 -1.98 5.62 -10.75
CA ASP A 184 -1.82 6.30 -9.45
C ASP A 184 -0.36 6.37 -8.98
N PHE A 185 0.46 5.42 -9.41
CA PHE A 185 1.90 5.44 -9.16
C PHE A 185 2.58 6.67 -9.79
N GLU A 186 2.16 7.14 -10.96
CA GLU A 186 2.72 8.34 -11.60
C GLU A 186 2.50 9.56 -10.70
N ASN A 187 1.29 9.73 -10.18
CA ASN A 187 0.96 10.80 -9.24
C ASN A 187 1.73 10.66 -7.92
N ALA A 188 1.94 9.43 -7.44
CA ALA A 188 2.67 9.20 -6.19
C ALA A 188 4.15 9.60 -6.30
N VAL A 189 4.81 9.27 -7.42
CA VAL A 189 6.27 9.41 -7.56
C VAL A 189 6.72 10.75 -8.11
N THR A 190 5.85 11.48 -8.81
CA THR A 190 6.18 12.78 -9.42
C THR A 190 5.95 13.98 -8.50
N ARG A 191 5.53 13.75 -7.25
CA ARG A 191 5.31 14.79 -6.24
C ARG A 191 6.57 15.65 -6.02
N PRO A 192 6.44 16.99 -5.95
CA PRO A 192 7.56 17.87 -5.67
C PRO A 192 8.13 17.61 -4.26
N LEU A 193 9.43 17.89 -4.07
CA LEU A 193 10.13 17.66 -2.80
C LEU A 193 9.37 18.22 -1.58
N ALA A 194 8.77 19.41 -1.70
CA ALA A 194 8.04 20.06 -0.62
C ALA A 194 6.84 19.26 -0.10
N GLU A 195 6.18 18.46 -0.95
CA GLU A 195 5.06 17.61 -0.53
C GLU A 195 5.51 16.38 0.27
N TRP A 196 6.79 16.02 0.18
CA TRP A 196 7.38 14.95 0.99
C TRP A 196 7.88 15.44 2.34
N GLU A 197 8.02 16.76 2.52
CA GLU A 197 8.42 17.39 3.77
C GLU A 197 7.18 17.59 4.66
N TYR A 198 7.34 17.42 5.97
CA TYR A 198 6.27 17.64 6.93
C TYR A 198 5.65 19.03 6.73
N SER A 199 4.38 19.05 6.35
CA SER A 199 3.59 20.27 6.22
C SER A 199 2.54 20.24 7.31
N SER A 200 2.69 21.14 8.29
CA SER A 200 1.64 21.43 9.27
C SER A 200 0.50 22.23 8.64
N SER A 201 -0.05 21.78 7.50
CA SER A 201 -1.32 22.31 7.02
C SER A 201 -2.43 21.66 7.82
N ALA A 202 -2.80 22.34 8.91
CA ALA A 202 -4.05 22.11 9.62
C ALA A 202 -5.20 21.96 8.62
N SER A 203 -6.14 21.05 8.92
CA SER A 203 -7.42 20.95 8.22
C SER A 203 -7.98 22.33 7.92
N PRO A 204 -8.64 22.54 6.75
CA PRO A 204 -9.46 23.72 6.58
C PRO A 204 -10.46 23.72 7.74
N ARG A 205 -10.29 24.66 8.68
CA ARG A 205 -11.33 24.97 9.66
C ARG A 205 -12.62 25.15 8.84
N PRO A 206 -13.72 24.46 9.18
CA PRO A 206 -14.99 24.72 8.54
C PRO A 206 -15.21 26.22 8.62
N THR A 207 -15.39 26.85 7.47
CA THR A 207 -15.82 28.24 7.38
C THR A 207 -17.06 28.38 8.25
N ASP A 208 -16.90 29.01 9.42
CA ASP A 208 -17.98 29.31 10.33
C ASP A 208 -19.10 29.98 9.52
N GLY A 209 -20.26 29.35 9.59
CA GLY A 209 -21.41 29.66 8.76
C GLY A 209 -21.86 31.11 8.89
N LYS A 210 -22.41 31.61 7.79
CA LYS A 210 -23.23 32.83 7.70
C LYS A 210 -23.93 33.18 9.01
N SER A 211 -23.51 34.26 9.66
CA SER A 211 -24.38 35.02 10.57
C SER A 211 -25.52 35.61 9.74
N ASN A 212 -26.68 34.96 9.78
CA ASN A 212 -27.96 35.59 9.52
C ASN A 212 -28.19 36.64 10.61
N GLU A 213 -27.86 37.90 10.33
CA GLU A 213 -28.31 39.01 11.16
C GLU A 213 -29.59 39.59 10.54
N LYS A 214 -30.72 39.14 11.08
CA LYS A 214 -31.96 39.92 11.09
C LYS A 214 -32.09 40.45 12.52
N PRO A 215 -32.39 41.75 12.69
CA PRO A 215 -33.40 42.06 13.69
C PRO A 215 -34.50 42.94 13.11
N ASN A 216 -35.67 42.59 13.59
CA ASN A 216 -36.96 43.22 13.43
C ASN A 216 -37.03 44.46 14.33
N LYS A 217 -37.26 45.65 13.77
CA LYS A 217 -38.24 46.63 14.26
C LYS A 217 -38.45 47.76 13.26
#